data_AF-A0A433PQ66-F1
#
_entry.id   AF-A0A433PQ66-F1
#
_cell.length_a   1.000
_cell.length_b   1.000
_cell.length_c   1.000
_cell.angle_alpha   90.00
_cell.angle_beta   90.00
_cell.angle_gamma   90.00
#
_symmetry.space_group_name_H-M   'P 1'
#
loop_
_entity.id
_entity.type
_entity.pdbx_description
1 polymer ?
#
loop_
_entity_poly.entity_id
_entity_poly.type
_entity_poly.pdbx_seq_one_letter_code
_entity_poly.pdbx_strand_id
1 'polypeptide(L)'
;EWYGTERTFYPHPADLVSLSGFFPRINTSYVPMVALPQDGSETEAQCHDRVRITMERIISSCDGAGPQGPRTILLVGHAASVISVVRALLADPMAPVESGTCCVFEFKREGRGWRMVRENASSFLSEQDVRSWTFEAEYGVIAI
;
A
#
# COMPACT_ATOMS: atom_id res chain seq x y z
N GLU A 1 6.40 -1.16 -1.60
CA GLU A 1 7.44 -0.18 -1.30
C GLU A 1 7.62 0.73 -2.50
N TRP A 2 8.12 1.94 -2.26
CA TRP A 2 8.54 2.91 -3.26
C TRP A 2 9.97 3.35 -2.96
N TYR A 3 10.81 3.41 -3.99
CA TYR A 3 12.25 3.66 -3.84
C TYR A 3 12.72 4.98 -4.45
N GLY A 4 11.83 5.74 -5.10
CA GLY A 4 12.15 6.95 -5.85
C GLY A 4 12.89 6.66 -7.16
N THR A 5 13.54 7.69 -7.72
CA THR A 5 14.31 7.62 -8.97
C THR A 5 15.83 7.81 -8.78
N GLU A 6 16.25 8.21 -7.58
CA GLU A 6 17.62 8.68 -7.32
C GLU A 6 18.55 7.61 -6.70
N ARG A 7 18.10 6.34 -6.62
CA ARG A 7 18.94 5.27 -6.07
C ARG A 7 19.88 4.69 -7.10
N THR A 8 21.09 4.34 -6.66
CA THR A 8 22.06 3.57 -7.45
C THR A 8 21.75 2.07 -7.47
N PHE A 9 20.88 1.60 -6.58
CA PHE A 9 20.46 0.21 -6.47
C PHE A 9 19.01 0.12 -5.96
N TYR A 10 18.21 -0.70 -6.62
CA TYR A 10 16.82 -0.95 -6.29
C TYR A 10 16.64 -2.39 -5.78
N PRO A 11 16.29 -2.57 -4.49
CA PRO A 11 16.12 -3.91 -3.95
C PRO A 11 14.82 -4.55 -4.47
N HIS A 12 14.94 -5.76 -4.98
CA HIS A 12 13.79 -6.60 -5.31
C HIS A 12 13.45 -7.51 -4.10
N PRO A 13 12.16 -7.74 -3.83
CA PRO A 13 11.76 -8.70 -2.80
C PRO A 13 12.26 -10.11 -3.18
N ALA A 14 12.52 -10.93 -2.15
CA ALA A 14 12.85 -12.34 -2.36
C ALA A 14 11.69 -13.08 -3.05
N ASP A 15 12.02 -14.12 -3.81
CA ASP A 15 11.02 -14.98 -4.45
C ASP A 15 10.23 -15.81 -3.42
N LEU A 16 9.07 -16.35 -3.84
CA LEU A 16 8.18 -17.11 -2.95
C LEU A 16 8.82 -18.41 -2.43
N VAL A 17 9.76 -19.01 -3.17
CA VAL A 17 10.47 -20.23 -2.72
C VAL A 17 11.37 -19.87 -1.55
N SER A 18 12.16 -18.82 -1.69
CA SER A 18 13.01 -18.27 -0.63
C SER A 18 12.19 -17.87 0.61
N LEU A 19 11.05 -17.20 0.43
CA LEU A 19 10.18 -16.80 1.54
C LEU A 19 9.50 -17.99 2.25
N SER A 20 9.19 -19.08 1.53
CA SER A 20 8.54 -20.25 2.11
C SER A 20 9.37 -20.95 3.18
N GLY A 21 10.71 -20.80 3.14
CA GLY A 21 11.61 -21.30 4.19
C GLY A 21 11.47 -20.57 5.52
N PHE A 22 10.98 -19.33 5.53
CA PHE A 22 10.75 -18.53 6.73
C PHE A 22 9.27 -18.50 7.14
N PHE A 23 8.36 -18.57 6.17
CA PHE A 23 6.92 -18.47 6.37
C PHE A 23 6.18 -19.68 5.78
N PRO A 24 6.08 -20.81 6.52
CA PRO A 24 5.52 -22.07 6.00
C PRO A 24 4.07 -22.00 5.50
N ARG A 25 3.32 -20.96 5.87
CA ARG A 25 1.92 -20.75 5.48
C ARG A 25 1.75 -19.81 4.28
N ILE A 26 2.84 -19.35 3.67
CA ILE A 26 2.77 -18.45 2.51
C ILE A 26 2.12 -19.18 1.33
N ASN A 27 1.25 -18.48 0.60
CA ASN A 27 0.68 -19.02 -0.63
C ASN A 27 1.68 -18.89 -1.78
N THR A 28 2.32 -20.00 -2.15
CA THR A 28 3.31 -20.06 -3.24
C THR A 28 2.70 -19.99 -4.64
N SER A 29 1.37 -20.09 -4.76
CA SER A 29 0.67 -19.94 -6.04
C SER A 29 0.27 -18.50 -6.37
N TYR A 30 0.59 -17.53 -5.51
CA TYR A 30 0.24 -16.15 -5.73
C TYR A 30 1.06 -15.54 -6.87
N VAL A 31 0.37 -14.84 -7.79
CA VAL A 31 1.01 -14.09 -8.87
C VAL A 31 0.67 -12.61 -8.69
N PRO A 32 1.66 -11.69 -8.70
CA PRO A 32 1.40 -10.27 -8.63
C PRO A 32 0.46 -9.80 -9.73
N MET A 33 -0.60 -9.07 -9.36
CA MET A 33 -1.57 -8.55 -10.32
C MET A 33 -0.99 -7.45 -11.21
N VAL A 34 0.00 -6.69 -10.71
CA VAL A 34 0.71 -5.64 -11.43
C VAL A 34 2.20 -5.86 -11.21
N ALA A 35 2.97 -5.86 -12.29
CA ALA A 35 4.42 -6.00 -12.20
C ALA A 35 5.05 -4.72 -11.63
N LEU A 36 6.17 -4.89 -10.91
CA LEU A 36 7.03 -3.76 -10.55
C LEU A 36 7.81 -3.27 -11.79
N PRO A 37 8.25 -2.00 -11.80
CA PRO A 37 9.23 -1.53 -12.77
C PRO A 37 10.46 -2.44 -12.78
N GLN A 38 10.96 -2.78 -13.97
CA GLN A 38 12.06 -3.74 -14.12
C GLN A 38 13.37 -3.23 -13.50
N ASP A 39 13.60 -1.92 -13.59
CA ASP A 39 14.74 -1.21 -12.98
C ASP A 39 14.45 -0.76 -11.53
N GLY A 40 13.23 -0.99 -11.03
CA GLY A 40 12.77 -0.60 -9.70
C GLY A 40 12.58 0.91 -9.49
N SER A 41 12.91 1.73 -10.49
CA SER A 41 12.80 3.19 -10.45
C SER A 41 11.35 3.61 -10.69
N GLU A 42 10.86 4.55 -9.87
CA GLU A 42 9.48 5.02 -9.97
C GLU A 42 9.36 6.45 -9.43
N THR A 43 8.73 7.36 -10.16
CA THR A 43 8.35 8.68 -9.62
C THR A 43 7.18 8.54 -8.64
N GLU A 44 6.92 9.56 -7.83
CA GLU A 44 5.75 9.59 -6.95
C GLU A 44 4.44 9.37 -7.73
N ALA A 45 4.29 10.02 -8.89
CA ALA A 45 3.10 9.88 -9.73
C ALA A 45 2.94 8.44 -10.27
N GLN A 46 4.04 7.83 -10.73
CA GLN A 46 4.03 6.44 -11.18
C GLN A 46 3.67 5.47 -10.04
N CYS A 47 4.14 5.74 -8.81
CA CYS A 47 3.79 4.95 -7.64
C CYS A 47 2.28 4.99 -7.36
N HIS A 48 1.70 6.20 -7.36
CA HIS A 48 0.26 6.37 -7.18
C HIS A 48 -0.53 5.63 -8.26
N ASP A 49 -0.12 5.74 -9.52
CA ASP A 49 -0.78 5.04 -10.63
C ASP A 49 -0.69 3.52 -10.52
N ARG A 50 0.49 2.98 -10.23
CA ARG A 50 0.69 1.54 -10.04
C ARG A 50 -0.18 1.01 -8.91
N VAL A 51 -0.25 1.73 -7.79
CA VAL A 51 -1.08 1.35 -6.64
C VAL A 51 -2.56 1.45 -6.96
N ARG A 52 -3.01 2.51 -7.64
CA ARG A 52 -4.39 2.66 -8.10
C ARG A 52 -4.81 1.49 -9.00
N ILE A 53 -4.01 1.16 -10.02
CA ILE A 53 -4.27 0.03 -10.93
C ILE A 53 -4.28 -1.30 -10.15
N THR A 54 -3.39 -1.46 -9.17
CA THR A 54 -3.37 -2.66 -8.31
C THR A 54 -4.67 -2.78 -7.52
N MET A 55 -5.15 -1.69 -6.92
CA MET A 55 -6.41 -1.67 -6.18
C MET A 55 -7.61 -1.94 -7.07
N GLU A 56 -7.67 -1.35 -8.28
CA GLU A 56 -8.72 -1.63 -9.26
C GLU A 56 -8.79 -3.12 -9.61
N ARG A 57 -7.64 -3.79 -9.82
CA ARG A 57 -7.56 -5.23 -10.10
C ARG A 57 -7.98 -6.08 -8.90
N ILE A 58 -7.54 -5.73 -7.69
CA ILE A 58 -7.92 -6.44 -6.46
C ILE A 58 -9.44 -6.34 -6.24
N ILE A 59 -10.00 -5.14 -6.33
CA ILE A 59 -11.43 -4.89 -6.14
C ILE A 59 -12.23 -5.65 -7.20
N SER A 60 -11.84 -5.54 -8.47
CA SER A 60 -12.51 -6.27 -9.57
C SER A 60 -12.46 -7.78 -9.37
N SER A 61 -11.35 -8.32 -8.88
CA SER A 61 -11.22 -9.75 -8.58
C SER A 61 -12.10 -10.17 -7.41
N CYS A 62 -12.24 -9.35 -6.37
CA CYS A 62 -13.12 -9.64 -5.23
C CYS A 62 -14.59 -9.57 -5.65
N ASP A 63 -14.97 -8.54 -6.40
CA ASP A 63 -16.34 -8.34 -6.90
C ASP A 63 -16.73 -9.48 -7.87
N GLY A 64 -15.81 -9.91 -8.73
CA GLY A 64 -16.01 -11.00 -9.70
C GLY A 64 -16.16 -12.39 -9.07
N ALA A 65 -15.69 -12.60 -7.83
CA ALA A 65 -15.88 -13.86 -7.11
C ALA A 65 -17.33 -14.05 -6.61
N GLY A 66 -18.18 -13.02 -6.71
CA GLY A 66 -19.59 -13.10 -6.38
C GLY A 66 -19.85 -13.33 -4.88
N PRO A 67 -21.02 -13.88 -4.50
CA PRO A 67 -21.44 -13.97 -3.10
C PRO A 67 -20.55 -14.82 -2.18
N GLN A 68 -19.73 -15.70 -2.76
CA GLN A 68 -18.79 -16.59 -2.05
C GLN A 68 -17.37 -15.98 -1.96
N GLY A 69 -17.15 -14.84 -2.60
CA GLY A 69 -15.88 -14.11 -2.55
C GLY A 69 -15.57 -13.52 -1.17
N PRO A 70 -14.33 -13.06 -0.96
CA PRO A 70 -13.95 -12.39 0.27
C PRO A 70 -14.76 -11.09 0.44
N ARG A 71 -15.32 -10.89 1.63
CA ARG A 71 -16.03 -9.65 2.00
C ARG A 71 -15.14 -8.62 2.68
N THR A 72 -13.95 -9.05 3.09
CA THR A 72 -12.95 -8.21 3.77
C THR A 72 -11.59 -8.75 3.42
N ILE A 73 -10.67 -7.85 3.11
CA ILE A 73 -9.26 -8.15 2.85
C ILE A 73 -8.40 -7.27 3.75
N LEU A 74 -7.22 -7.76 4.10
CA LEU A 74 -6.19 -7.00 4.78
C LEU A 74 -5.01 -6.86 3.83
N LEU A 75 -4.59 -5.62 3.58
CA LEU A 75 -3.37 -5.30 2.85
C LEU A 75 -2.34 -4.81 3.86
N VAL A 76 -1.15 -5.40 3.82
CA VAL A 76 0.00 -4.97 4.63
C VAL A 76 1.05 -4.43 3.68
N GLY A 77 1.54 -3.23 3.96
CA GLY A 77 2.48 -2.54 3.09
C GLY A 77 3.27 -1.46 3.82
N HIS A 78 4.02 -0.70 3.05
CA HIS A 78 4.88 0.38 3.51
C HIS A 78 4.18 1.74 3.38
N ALA A 79 4.66 2.76 4.10
CA ALA A 79 4.01 4.07 4.22
C ALA A 79 3.58 4.66 2.86
N ALA A 80 4.50 4.77 1.89
CA ALA A 80 4.20 5.31 0.56
C ALA A 80 3.07 4.53 -0.15
N SER A 81 3.15 3.19 -0.14
CA SER A 81 2.11 2.35 -0.76
C SER A 81 0.77 2.44 -0.02
N VAL A 82 0.78 2.52 1.31
CA VAL A 82 -0.44 2.68 2.12
C VAL A 82 -1.10 4.02 1.82
N ILE A 83 -0.34 5.12 1.80
CA ILE A 83 -0.84 6.45 1.45
C ILE A 83 -1.45 6.46 0.06
N SER A 84 -0.76 5.88 -0.93
CA SER A 84 -1.31 5.79 -2.29
C SER A 84 -2.59 4.95 -2.37
N VAL A 85 -2.73 3.88 -1.55
CA VAL A 85 -4.00 3.13 -1.44
C VAL A 85 -5.10 4.01 -0.86
N VAL A 86 -4.83 4.74 0.22
CA VAL A 86 -5.80 5.63 0.86
C VAL A 86 -6.27 6.70 -0.13
N ARG A 87 -5.34 7.39 -0.80
CA ARG A 87 -5.62 8.39 -1.85
C ARG A 87 -6.45 7.80 -2.99
N ALA A 88 -6.12 6.59 -3.45
CA ALA A 88 -6.88 5.90 -4.50
C ALA A 88 -8.32 5.57 -4.07
N LEU A 89 -8.53 5.10 -2.83
CA LEU A 89 -9.87 4.75 -2.33
C LEU A 89 -10.74 5.99 -2.05
N LEU A 90 -10.11 7.11 -1.65
CA LEU A 90 -10.78 8.41 -1.51
C LEU A 90 -11.08 9.08 -2.85
N ALA A 91 -10.50 8.60 -3.95
CA ALA A 91 -10.50 9.26 -5.26
C ALA A 91 -9.95 10.71 -5.20
N ASP A 92 -8.95 10.92 -4.34
CA ASP A 92 -8.28 12.20 -4.14
C ASP A 92 -6.76 12.00 -4.10
N PRO A 93 -6.03 12.33 -5.18
CA PRO A 93 -4.57 12.17 -5.24
C PRO A 93 -3.82 13.14 -4.32
N MET A 94 -4.47 14.20 -3.84
CA MET A 94 -3.86 15.23 -2.99
C MET A 94 -4.31 15.13 -1.53
N ALA A 95 -5.01 14.07 -1.14
CA ALA A 95 -5.45 13.90 0.23
C ALA A 95 -4.24 13.94 1.19
N PRO A 96 -4.29 14.72 2.29
CA PRO A 96 -3.20 14.89 3.24
C PRO A 96 -3.14 13.68 4.18
N VAL A 97 -2.59 12.57 3.68
CA VAL A 97 -2.54 11.29 4.39
C VAL A 97 -1.14 11.08 4.93
N GLU A 98 -1.06 10.77 6.22
CA GLU A 98 0.15 10.29 6.88
C GLU A 98 0.03 8.81 7.28
N SER A 99 1.14 8.09 7.35
CA SER A 99 1.13 6.68 7.70
C SER A 99 2.18 6.37 8.76
N GLY A 100 1.72 6.01 9.96
CA GLY A 100 2.57 5.59 11.07
C GLY A 100 2.95 4.10 11.03
N THR A 101 3.93 3.72 11.83
CA THR A 101 4.32 2.30 11.97
C THR A 101 3.16 1.49 12.54
N CYS A 102 2.82 0.37 11.88
CA CYS A 102 1.72 -0.52 12.28
C CYS A 102 0.35 0.17 12.45
N CYS A 103 0.16 1.34 11.84
CA CYS A 103 -1.15 1.98 11.79
C CYS A 103 -2.12 1.16 10.93
N VAL A 104 -3.42 1.38 11.13
CA VAL A 104 -4.48 0.73 10.35
C VAL A 104 -5.42 1.78 9.78
N PHE A 105 -5.61 1.72 8.46
CA PHE A 105 -6.72 2.35 7.76
C PHE A 105 -7.81 1.32 7.50
N GLU A 106 -9.06 1.69 7.77
CA GLU A 106 -10.22 0.85 7.48
C GLU A 106 -11.18 1.59 6.56
N PHE A 107 -11.62 0.92 5.49
CA PHE A 107 -12.61 1.42 4.56
C PHE A 107 -13.80 0.47 4.46
N LYS A 108 -14.99 1.03 4.30
CA LYS A 108 -16.22 0.29 3.97
C LYS A 108 -16.74 0.73 2.63
N ARG A 109 -17.16 -0.23 1.81
CA ARG A 109 -17.75 0.03 0.49
C ARG A 109 -19.10 0.73 0.66
N GLU A 110 -19.29 1.84 -0.03
CA GLU A 110 -20.54 2.60 -0.05
C GLU A 110 -20.96 2.91 -1.48
N GLY A 111 -21.95 2.16 -1.97
CA GLY A 111 -22.34 2.22 -3.37
C GLY A 111 -21.18 1.84 -4.29
N ARG A 112 -20.72 2.80 -5.10
CA ARG A 112 -19.55 2.67 -5.99
C ARG A 112 -18.24 3.19 -5.39
N GLY A 113 -18.29 3.82 -4.22
CA GLY A 113 -17.14 4.40 -3.56
C GLY A 113 -16.78 3.70 -2.26
N TRP A 114 -15.93 4.35 -1.48
CA TRP A 114 -15.44 3.88 -0.19
C TRP A 114 -15.55 5.01 0.82
N ARG A 115 -15.98 4.66 2.04
CA ARG A 115 -15.92 5.55 3.19
C ARG A 115 -14.86 5.06 4.15
N MET A 116 -13.95 5.97 4.52
CA MET A 116 -13.00 5.70 5.57
C MET A 116 -13.72 5.63 6.93
N VAL A 117 -13.41 4.59 7.70
CA VAL A 117 -14.00 4.32 9.02
C VAL A 117 -12.96 4.46 10.12
N ARG A 118 -11.70 4.14 9.80
CA ARG A 118 -10.56 4.34 10.67
C ARG A 118 -9.43 4.95 9.85
N GLU A 119 -8.85 6.01 10.39
CA GLU A 119 -7.75 6.75 9.79
C GLU A 119 -6.53 6.59 10.68
N ASN A 120 -5.39 6.18 10.11
CA ASN A 120 -4.09 6.09 10.78
C ASN A 120 -4.16 5.48 12.20
N ALA A 121 -5.03 4.48 12.41
CA ALA A 121 -5.40 4.10 13.76
C ALA A 121 -4.25 3.33 14.42
N SER A 122 -3.77 3.82 15.55
CA SER A 122 -2.61 3.30 16.28
C SER A 122 -2.89 3.06 17.77
N SER A 123 -4.09 3.35 18.27
CA SER A 123 -4.45 3.30 19.70
C SER A 123 -4.36 1.92 20.37
N PHE A 124 -4.19 0.86 19.59
CA PHE A 124 -3.95 -0.50 20.06
C PHE A 124 -2.46 -0.81 20.28
N LEU A 125 -1.56 0.14 19.98
CA LEU A 125 -0.12 0.04 20.21
C LEU A 125 0.23 0.67 21.57
N SER A 126 1.29 0.16 22.21
CA SER A 126 1.84 0.75 23.44
C SER A 126 2.45 2.13 23.22
N GLU A 127 2.96 2.36 22.01
CA GLU A 127 3.47 3.65 21.55
C GLU A 127 2.76 4.01 20.24
N GLN A 128 2.10 5.18 20.22
CA GLN A 128 1.31 5.66 19.10
C GLN A 128 2.15 6.55 18.19
N ASP A 129 1.78 6.60 16.92
CA ASP A 129 2.26 7.57 15.92
C ASP A 129 3.79 7.62 15.75
N VAL A 130 4.42 6.45 15.90
CA VAL A 130 5.86 6.29 15.74
C VAL A 130 6.24 6.22 14.27
N ARG A 131 7.21 7.06 13.86
CA ARG A 131 7.75 7.16 12.49
C ARG A 131 6.66 7.43 11.44
N SER A 132 5.74 8.35 11.74
CA SER A 132 4.81 8.86 10.73
C SER A 132 5.55 9.41 9.52
N TRP A 133 5.02 9.18 8.33
CA TRP A 133 5.62 9.58 7.06
C TRP A 133 4.54 10.08 6.10
N THR A 134 4.89 11.07 5.26
CA THR A 134 4.08 11.58 4.14
C THR A 134 4.98 11.78 2.91
N PHE A 135 4.38 11.87 1.72
CA PHE A 135 5.14 12.23 0.51
C PHE A 135 5.71 13.65 0.59
N GLU A 136 5.01 14.56 1.27
CA GLU A 136 5.43 15.95 1.44
C GLU A 136 6.61 16.11 2.41
N ALA A 137 6.79 15.17 3.36
CA ALA A 137 7.90 15.19 4.30
C ALA A 137 9.27 14.99 3.62
N GLU A 138 9.30 14.35 2.44
CA GLU A 138 10.54 14.11 1.69
C GLU A 138 11.09 15.38 1.00
N TYR A 139 10.24 16.40 0.80
CA TYR A 139 10.63 17.71 0.26
C TYR A 139 10.96 18.74 1.36
N GLY A 140 10.89 18.34 2.63
CA GLY A 140 11.32 19.14 3.77
C GLY A 140 12.85 19.24 3.78
N VAL A 141 13.37 20.32 3.20
CA VAL A 141 14.77 20.76 3.30
C VAL A 141 15.28 20.52 4.72
N ILE A 142 16.24 19.61 4.88
CA ILE A 142 17.14 19.65 6.03
C ILE A 142 17.91 20.96 5.88
N ALA A 143 17.42 22.02 6.54
CA ALA A 143 18.25 23.18 6.81
C ALA A 143 19.35 22.69 7.77
N ILE A 144 20.51 22.38 7.20
CA ILE A 144 21.77 22.25 7.94
C ILE A 144 22.30 23.66 8.22
#